data_AF-A0A4Q9KR66-F1
#
_entry.id   AF-A0A4Q9KR66-F1
#
_cell.length_a   1.000
_cell.length_b   1.000
_cell.length_c   1.000
_cell.angle_alpha   90.00
_cell.angle_beta   90.00
_cell.angle_gamma   90.00
#
_symmetry.space_group_name_H-M   'P 1'
#
loop_
_entity.id
_entity.type
_entity.pdbx_description
1 polymer ?
#
loop_
_entity_poly.entity_id
_entity_poly.type
_entity_poly.pdbx_seq_one_letter_code
_entity_poly.pdbx_strand_id
1 'polypeptide(L)'
;MNKDINKRILEGDSLSPLLFVLCMDPLSRKLNEKYSKGTIKTDAESHATNHLLFIDDLKLLAEVGQKLQEMTEEVKKFINNIGLEINKKKSDTNDPCCEDTASLLEGIGVYKYL
;
A
#
# COMPACT_ATOMS: atom_id res chain seq x y z
N MET A 1 32.20 -10.30 -5.58
CA MET A 1 31.24 -9.37 -6.19
C MET A 1 30.76 -8.43 -5.09
N ASN A 2 31.33 -7.23 -4.99
CA ASN A 2 30.86 -6.22 -4.02
C ASN A 2 29.54 -5.67 -4.54
N LYS A 3 28.43 -6.06 -3.92
CA LYS A 3 27.14 -5.39 -4.11
C LYS A 3 27.19 -4.12 -3.26
N ASP A 4 27.07 -2.95 -3.88
CA ASP A 4 26.88 -1.69 -3.15
C ASP A 4 25.50 -1.68 -2.49
N ILE A 5 25.47 -1.79 -1.15
CA ILE A 5 24.24 -1.97 -0.35
C ILE A 5 23.69 -0.61 0.14
N ASN A 6 24.22 0.51 -0.36
CA ASN A 6 24.01 1.84 0.24
C ASN A 6 22.53 2.30 0.37
N LYS A 7 21.59 1.65 -0.33
CA LYS A 7 20.15 1.97 -0.30
C LYS A 7 19.22 0.73 -0.38
N ARG A 8 19.72 -0.48 -0.11
CA ARG A 8 18.94 -1.71 -0.28
C ARG A 8 19.11 -2.62 0.93
N ILE A 9 18.08 -3.39 1.24
CA ILE A 9 18.22 -4.50 2.18
C ILE A 9 18.71 -5.73 1.40
N LEU A 10 19.44 -6.62 2.06
CA LEU A 10 20.04 -7.80 1.43
C LEU A 10 18.96 -8.82 1.04
N GLU A 11 18.76 -9.05 -0.26
CA GLU A 11 17.86 -10.10 -0.74
C GLU A 11 18.30 -11.49 -0.23
N GLY A 12 17.36 -12.28 0.28
CA GLY A 12 17.61 -13.61 0.84
C GLY A 12 17.99 -13.61 2.33
N ASP A 13 18.13 -12.44 2.96
CA ASP A 13 18.28 -12.34 4.41
C ASP A 13 16.92 -12.36 5.12
N SER A 14 16.80 -13.20 6.14
CA SER A 14 15.55 -13.45 6.87
C SER A 14 15.03 -12.23 7.67
N LEU A 15 15.88 -11.24 7.97
CA LEU A 15 15.48 -10.03 8.68
C LEU A 15 14.91 -8.97 7.73
N SER A 16 15.19 -9.07 6.43
CA SER A 16 14.79 -8.05 5.46
C SER A 16 13.28 -7.77 5.41
N PRO A 17 12.41 -8.80 5.39
CA PRO A 17 10.96 -8.56 5.41
C PRO A 17 10.50 -7.87 6.70
N LEU A 18 11.09 -8.25 7.85
CA LEU A 18 10.75 -7.65 9.14
C LEU A 18 11.17 -6.17 9.19
N LEU A 19 12.38 -5.86 8.73
CA LEU A 19 12.86 -4.47 8.63
C LEU A 19 11.96 -3.63 7.72
N PHE A 20 11.50 -4.18 6.60
CA PHE A 20 10.56 -3.50 5.72
C PHE A 20 9.24 -3.17 6.44
N VAL A 21 8.66 -4.16 7.12
CA VAL A 21 7.41 -3.96 7.88
C VAL A 21 7.59 -2.92 8.99
N LEU A 22 8.71 -2.93 9.71
CA LEU A 22 9.02 -1.94 10.74
C LEU A 22 9.11 -0.51 10.17
N CYS A 23 9.70 -0.34 8.98
CA CYS A 23 9.75 0.95 8.30
C CYS A 23 8.35 1.44 7.87
N MET A 24 7.41 0.54 7.60
CA MET A 24 6.05 0.86 7.15
C MET A 24 5.04 0.99 8.31
N ASP A 25 5.36 0.54 9.52
CA ASP A 25 4.50 0.65 10.71
C ASP A 25 4.01 2.10 10.98
N PRO A 26 4.86 3.15 10.89
CA PRO A 26 4.39 4.53 11.08
C PRO A 26 3.32 4.95 10.06
N LEU A 27 3.41 4.49 8.81
CA LEU A 27 2.39 4.74 7.80
C LEU A 27 1.07 4.06 8.18
N SER A 28 1.12 2.80 8.62
CA SER A 28 -0.07 2.05 9.05
C SER A 28 -0.78 2.75 10.21
N ARG A 29 -0.04 3.21 11.22
CA ARG A 29 -0.60 3.99 12.35
C ARG A 29 -1.25 5.28 11.87
N LYS A 30 -0.56 6.05 11.02
CA LYS A 30 -1.07 7.31 10.48
C LYS A 30 -2.36 7.12 9.69
N LEU A 31 -2.45 6.06 8.89
CA LEU A 31 -3.67 5.73 8.14
C LEU A 31 -4.81 5.37 9.09
N ASN A 32 -4.56 4.57 10.13
CA ASN A 32 -5.55 4.19 11.14
C ASN A 32 -6.03 5.36 12.00
N GLU A 33 -5.17 6.34 12.29
CA GLU A 33 -5.51 7.52 13.09
C GLU A 33 -6.37 8.52 12.30
N LYS A 34 -6.08 8.70 11.01
CA LYS A 34 -6.65 9.80 10.20
C LYS A 34 -7.89 9.41 9.40
N TYR A 35 -8.03 8.14 8.99
CA TYR A 35 -9.06 7.71 8.05
C TYR A 35 -9.99 6.65 8.64
N SER A 36 -11.28 6.75 8.32
CA SER A 36 -12.29 5.77 8.72
C SER A 36 -12.02 4.39 8.10
N LYS A 37 -12.34 3.33 8.84
CA LYS A 37 -12.19 1.94 8.39
C LYS A 37 -13.41 1.49 7.60
N GLY A 38 -13.19 0.90 6.42
CA GLY A 38 -14.24 0.22 5.67
C GLY A 38 -14.52 -1.15 6.26
N THR A 39 -15.77 -1.59 6.23
CA THR A 39 -16.17 -2.91 6.73
C THR A 39 -16.15 -3.94 5.61
N ILE A 40 -15.27 -4.93 5.71
CA ILE A 40 -15.19 -6.09 4.84
C ILE A 40 -15.99 -7.22 5.50
N LYS A 41 -17.11 -7.60 4.88
CA LYS A 41 -17.92 -8.73 5.33
C LYS A 41 -17.53 -9.99 4.57
N THR A 42 -17.27 -11.05 5.31
CA THR A 42 -17.17 -12.42 4.81
C THR A 42 -18.35 -13.23 5.35
N ASP A 43 -18.55 -14.44 4.83
CA ASP A 43 -19.66 -15.30 5.25
C ASP A 43 -19.59 -15.68 6.75
N ALA A 44 -18.39 -15.65 7.35
CA ALA A 44 -18.14 -16.01 8.74
C ALA A 44 -17.93 -14.79 9.66
N GLU A 45 -17.25 -13.76 9.17
CA GLU A 45 -16.76 -12.65 10.01
C GLU A 45 -16.81 -11.28 9.29
N SER A 46 -16.82 -10.21 10.08
CA SER A 46 -16.76 -8.83 9.61
C SER A 46 -15.49 -8.16 10.14
N HIS A 47 -14.62 -7.70 9.24
CA HIS A 47 -13.38 -7.00 9.60
C HIS A 47 -13.44 -5.54 9.15
N ALA A 48 -13.03 -4.63 10.03
CA ALA A 48 -12.93 -3.21 9.69
C ALA A 48 -11.46 -2.82 9.50
N THR A 49 -11.10 -2.36 8.30
CA THR A 49 -9.78 -1.78 8.03
C THR A 49 -9.87 -0.75 6.90
N ASN A 50 -8.90 0.17 6.85
CA ASN A 50 -8.74 1.11 5.74
C ASN A 50 -7.53 0.76 4.85
N HIS A 51 -6.71 -0.23 5.24
CA HIS A 51 -5.64 -0.74 4.40
C HIS A 51 -5.29 -2.20 4.70
N LEU A 52 -4.65 -2.84 3.73
CA LEU A 52 -3.90 -4.09 3.89
C LEU A 52 -2.44 -3.79 3.57
N LEU A 53 -1.53 -4.21 4.42
CA LEU A 53 -0.10 -4.03 4.25
C LEU A 53 0.58 -5.40 4.39
N PHE A 54 1.25 -5.85 3.34
CA PHE A 54 1.97 -7.11 3.31
C PHE A 54 3.31 -6.94 2.61
N ILE A 55 4.39 -6.85 3.39
CA ILE A 55 5.73 -6.50 2.88
C ILE A 55 5.63 -5.26 1.98
N ASP A 56 5.96 -5.33 0.70
CA ASP A 56 5.95 -4.23 -0.26
C ASP A 56 4.57 -3.94 -0.87
N ASP A 57 3.60 -4.83 -0.67
CA ASP A 57 2.23 -4.63 -1.15
C ASP A 57 1.39 -3.83 -0.14
N LEU A 58 0.86 -2.69 -0.60
CA LEU A 58 -0.08 -1.86 0.13
C LEU A 58 -1.38 -1.72 -0.66
N LYS A 59 -2.51 -2.03 -0.03
CA LYS A 59 -3.85 -1.83 -0.58
C LYS A 59 -4.64 -0.88 0.29
N LEU A 60 -5.14 0.22 -0.29
CA LEU A 60 -5.98 1.19 0.41
C LEU A 60 -7.46 0.89 0.16
N LEU A 61 -8.27 1.14 1.18
CA LEU A 61 -9.71 0.93 1.16
C LEU A 61 -10.40 2.17 1.71
N ALA A 62 -11.30 2.74 0.91
CA ALA A 62 -12.15 3.85 1.32
C ALA A 62 -13.52 3.71 0.66
N GLU A 63 -14.57 4.20 1.33
CA GLU A 63 -15.94 4.19 0.80
C GLU A 63 -16.17 5.27 -0.27
N VAL A 64 -15.33 6.31 -0.29
CA VAL A 64 -15.48 7.48 -1.16
C VAL A 64 -14.15 7.78 -1.85
N GLY A 65 -14.18 7.98 -3.17
CA GLY A 65 -13.00 8.28 -3.99
C GLY A 65 -12.16 9.45 -3.49
N GLN A 66 -12.80 10.54 -3.02
CA GLN A 66 -12.06 11.67 -2.42
C GLN A 66 -11.20 11.25 -1.22
N LYS A 67 -11.71 10.38 -0.33
CA LYS A 67 -10.92 9.85 0.79
C LYS A 67 -9.79 8.97 0.29
N LEU A 68 -10.04 8.15 -0.73
CA LEU A 68 -9.02 7.32 -1.35
C LEU A 68 -7.88 8.18 -1.91
N GLN A 69 -8.20 9.26 -2.62
CA GLN A 69 -7.21 10.21 -3.13
C GLN A 69 -6.40 10.85 -2.00
N GLU A 70 -7.05 11.31 -0.93
CA GLU A 70 -6.37 11.87 0.24
C GLU A 70 -5.43 10.85 0.91
N MET A 71 -5.83 9.58 1.00
CA MET A 71 -5.00 8.49 1.53
C MET A 71 -3.81 8.23 0.60
N THR A 72 -4.03 8.17 -0.71
CA THR A 72 -2.98 7.97 -1.72
C THR A 72 -1.92 9.07 -1.66
N GLU A 73 -2.32 10.34 -1.50
CA GLU A 73 -1.38 11.45 -1.34
C GLU A 73 -0.57 11.38 -0.04
N GLU A 74 -1.17 10.89 1.03
CA GLU A 74 -0.47 10.66 2.30
C GLU A 74 0.59 9.54 2.15
N VAL A 75 0.24 8.45 1.47
CA VAL A 75 1.15 7.36 1.15
C VAL A 75 2.29 7.84 0.28
N LYS A 76 2.03 8.57 -0.81
CA LYS A 76 3.07 9.13 -1.68
C LYS A 76 4.09 9.95 -0.91
N LYS A 77 3.61 10.85 -0.06
CA LYS A 77 4.47 11.70 0.79
C LYS A 77 5.32 10.84 1.72
N PHE A 78 4.71 9.86 2.39
CA PHE A 78 5.45 8.98 3.30
C PHE A 78 6.52 8.17 2.57
N ILE A 79 6.15 7.47 1.50
CA ILE A 79 7.04 6.64 0.68
C ILE A 79 8.24 7.46 0.16
N ASN A 80 7.99 8.67 -0.35
CA ASN A 80 9.05 9.57 -0.80
C ASN A 80 9.96 10.02 0.36
N ASN A 81 9.41 10.31 1.54
CA ASN A 81 10.18 10.73 2.71
C ASN A 81 11.12 9.64 3.24
N ILE A 82 10.77 8.36 3.09
CA ILE A 82 11.62 7.23 3.46
C ILE A 82 12.53 6.75 2.32
N GLY A 83 12.53 7.45 1.18
CA GLY A 83 13.38 7.15 0.02
C GLY A 83 12.94 5.92 -0.78
N LEU A 84 11.67 5.54 -0.67
CA LEU A 84 11.05 4.51 -1.50
C LEU A 84 10.26 5.15 -2.66
N GLU A 85 9.89 4.33 -3.65
CA GLU A 85 9.14 4.77 -4.84
C GLU A 85 7.95 3.83 -5.09
N ILE A 86 6.82 4.39 -5.54
CA ILE A 86 5.65 3.61 -5.93
C ILE A 86 5.81 3.13 -7.37
N ASN A 87 5.64 1.84 -7.61
CA ASN A 87 5.68 1.27 -8.95
C ASN A 87 4.30 1.31 -9.61
N LYS A 88 4.00 2.42 -10.30
CA LYS A 88 2.72 2.60 -11.04
C LYS A 88 2.35 1.44 -11.95
N LYS A 89 3.32 0.79 -12.59
CA LYS A 89 3.08 -0.34 -13.52
C LYS A 89 2.60 -1.61 -12.80
N LYS A 90 2.82 -1.70 -11.49
CA LYS A 90 2.40 -2.82 -10.63
C LYS A 90 1.29 -2.43 -9.64
N SER A 91 0.83 -1.18 -9.72
CA SER A 91 -0.22 -0.65 -8.86
C SER A 91 -1.48 -0.45 -9.68
N ASP A 92 -2.61 -0.81 -9.10
CA ASP A 92 -3.92 -0.73 -9.74
C ASP A 92 -4.93 -0.01 -8.85
N THR A 93 -5.87 0.72 -9.46
CA THR A 93 -6.95 1.43 -8.79
C THR A 93 -8.30 1.15 -9.46
N ASN A 94 -9.37 1.12 -8.68
CA ASN A 94 -10.75 1.06 -9.16
C ASN A 94 -11.40 2.44 -9.29
N ASP A 95 -10.71 3.50 -8.87
CA ASP A 95 -11.20 4.87 -8.90
C ASP A 95 -10.27 5.76 -9.74
N PRO A 96 -10.81 6.51 -10.74
CA PRO A 96 -10.03 7.42 -11.59
C PRO A 96 -9.27 8.51 -10.80
N CYS A 97 -9.70 8.87 -9.59
CA CYS A 97 -9.01 9.90 -8.80
C CYS A 97 -7.56 9.55 -8.44
N CYS A 98 -7.15 8.29 -8.58
CA CYS A 98 -5.81 7.78 -8.28
C CYS A 98 -5.04 7.32 -9.53
N GLU A 99 -5.51 7.65 -10.74
CA GLU A 99 -4.90 7.21 -12.02
C GLU A 99 -3.47 7.72 -12.24
N ASP A 100 -3.09 8.78 -11.52
CA ASP A 100 -1.74 9.33 -11.57
C ASP A 100 -0.73 8.39 -10.89
N THR A 101 -1.19 7.61 -9.91
CA THR A 101 -0.38 6.72 -9.05
C THR A 101 -0.44 5.27 -9.47
N ALA A 102 -1.59 4.84 -9.96
CA ALA A 102 -1.92 3.44 -10.25
C ALA A 102 -2.68 3.35 -11.57
N SER A 103 -2.60 2.20 -12.23
CA SER A 103 -3.35 1.96 -13.46
C SER A 103 -4.83 1.77 -13.14
N LEU A 104 -5.72 2.43 -13.88
CA LEU A 104 -7.16 2.23 -13.70
C LEU A 104 -7.55 0.84 -14.22
N LEU A 105 -8.23 0.07 -13.39
CA LEU A 105 -8.73 -1.26 -13.77
C LEU A 105 -9.96 -1.11 -14.69
N GLU A 106 -9.83 -1.57 -15.93
CA GLU A 106 -10.94 -1.67 -16.88
C GLU A 106 -11.60 -3.06 -16.79
N GLY A 107 -12.89 -3.12 -16.39
CA GLY A 107 -13.71 -4.34 -16.39
C GLY A 107 -13.70 -5.17 -15.08
N ILE A 108 -14.08 -6.46 -15.15
CA ILE A 108 -13.99 -7.44 -14.04
C ILE A 108 -12.53 -7.94 -13.89
N GLY A 109 -11.57 -7.01 -13.99
CA GLY A 109 -10.16 -7.29 -13.79
C GLY A 109 -9.92 -7.47 -12.30
N VAL A 110 -9.97 -8.71 -11.81
CA VAL A 110 -9.61 -9.03 -10.44
C VAL A 110 -8.09 -8.93 -10.32
N TYR A 111 -7.61 -8.07 -9.41
CA TYR A 111 -6.19 -8.04 -9.04
C TYR A 111 -5.78 -9.41 -8.51
N LYS A 112 -4.90 -10.10 -9.23
CA LYS A 112 -4.42 -11.44 -8.86
C LYS A 112 -3.16 -11.28 -8.03
N TYR A 113 -3.23 -11.64 -6.75
CA TYR A 113 -2.03 -11.85 -5.94
C TYR A 113 -1.25 -13.02 -6.55
N LEU A 114 0.04 -12.79 -6.82
CA LEU A 114 0.96 -13.78 -7.39
C LEU A 114 1.40 -14.80 -6.34
#